data_AF-A0A954RNX6-F1
#
_entry.id   AF-A0A954RNX6-F1
#
_cell.length_a   1.000
_cell.length_b   1.000
_cell.length_c   1.000
_cell.angle_alpha   90.00
_cell.angle_beta   90.00
_cell.angle_gamma   90.00
#
_symmetry.space_group_name_H-M   'P 1'
#
loop_
_entity.id
_entity.type
_entity.pdbx_description
1 polymer ?
#
loop_
_entity_poly.entity_id
_entity_poly.type
_entity_poly.pdbx_seq_one_letter_code
_entity_poly.pdbx_strand_id
1 'polypeptide(L)'
;MLEKLTTEARNPASEQLDQLSALEIVQLMNREDQSVPRAVEQEAASIATAIDVITARLRDGGRLVYVGAGTSGRLGVLDASECPPTFNTDPRQVVGIIAGGESALIRAAEGAEDRPEDAVRDLAQRNVDHRDVVVGIATSGRTPYVIAALQYAREQGAYAIGLVCNRGSEVESVADLMITPVVGPEIVSGSTRLKAGTATKLVLNMLTTGAMVRLGKTFGNLMVDLRATNIKLKHRTNRIVRDLTGLDEAAAQRLLDDCQGELKTAIVAELADITPEEARQRLAQHQGRLRAALD
;
A
#
# COMPACT_ATOMS: atom_id res chain seq x y z
N MET A 1 -10.99 24.16 18.47
CA MET A 1 -10.15 23.84 17.29
C MET A 1 -10.39 22.43 16.76
N LEU A 2 -10.61 21.43 17.64
CA LEU A 2 -11.07 20.06 17.28
C LEU A 2 -12.48 19.98 16.69
N GLU A 3 -13.40 20.84 17.15
CA GLU A 3 -14.85 20.79 16.84
C GLU A 3 -15.23 20.92 15.36
N LYS A 4 -14.30 21.37 14.51
CA LYS A 4 -14.53 21.51 13.05
C LYS A 4 -14.14 20.25 12.26
N LEU A 5 -13.44 19.30 12.87
CA LEU A 5 -12.99 18.09 12.20
C LEU A 5 -14.13 17.06 12.15
N THR A 6 -14.43 16.57 10.95
CA THR A 6 -15.45 15.52 10.79
C THR A 6 -15.09 14.23 11.53
N THR A 7 -13.79 13.93 11.68
CA THR A 7 -13.31 12.78 12.44
C THR A 7 -13.57 12.86 13.95
N GLU A 8 -13.76 14.07 14.49
CA GLU A 8 -14.01 14.32 15.92
C GLU A 8 -15.49 14.59 16.23
N ALA A 9 -16.30 14.77 15.18
CA ALA A 9 -17.73 15.01 15.32
C ALA A 9 -18.46 13.77 15.84
N ARG A 10 -19.57 14.00 16.55
CA ARG A 10 -20.48 12.93 17.00
C ARG A 10 -21.27 12.40 15.82
N ASN A 11 -21.44 11.08 15.74
CA ASN A 11 -22.33 10.46 14.77
C ASN A 11 -23.77 10.41 15.33
N PRO A 12 -24.76 11.06 14.70
CA PRO A 12 -26.16 11.02 15.16
C PRO A 12 -26.75 9.61 15.20
N ALA A 13 -26.28 8.68 14.35
CA ALA A 13 -26.77 7.31 14.32
C ALA A 13 -26.26 6.46 15.50
N SER A 14 -25.32 6.95 16.31
CA SER A 14 -24.70 6.22 17.43
C SER A 14 -24.79 6.97 18.77
N GLU A 15 -25.71 7.93 18.92
CA GLU A 15 -25.84 8.69 20.17
C GLU A 15 -26.12 7.84 21.42
N GLN A 16 -26.79 6.69 21.23
CA GLN A 16 -27.13 5.73 22.28
C GLN A 16 -26.39 4.40 22.09
N LEU A 17 -25.18 4.43 21.51
CA LEU A 17 -24.40 3.24 21.18
C LEU A 17 -24.23 2.28 22.37
N ASP A 18 -24.11 2.81 23.59
CA ASP A 18 -23.94 2.08 24.83
C ASP A 18 -25.20 1.35 25.32
N GLN A 19 -26.37 1.66 24.74
CA GLN A 19 -27.66 1.05 25.07
C GLN A 19 -28.09 -0.03 24.06
N LEU A 20 -27.37 -0.15 22.94
CA LEU A 20 -27.67 -1.12 21.90
C LEU A 20 -27.26 -2.54 22.33
N SER A 21 -28.01 -3.54 21.88
CA SER A 21 -27.59 -4.94 21.95
C SER A 21 -26.37 -5.19 21.07
N ALA A 22 -25.63 -6.28 21.33
CA ALA A 22 -24.48 -6.66 20.52
C ALA A 22 -24.80 -6.78 19.01
N LEU A 23 -25.99 -7.29 18.66
CA LEU A 23 -26.42 -7.41 17.26
C LEU A 23 -26.65 -6.03 16.63
N GLU A 24 -27.31 -5.13 17.34
CA GLU A 24 -27.56 -3.76 16.86
C GLU A 24 -26.26 -2.98 16.70
N ILE A 25 -25.30 -3.15 17.61
CA ILE A 25 -23.94 -2.58 17.48
C ILE A 25 -23.33 -3.05 16.16
N VAL A 26 -23.26 -4.36 15.92
CA VAL A 26 -22.66 -4.91 14.68
C VAL A 26 -23.37 -4.41 13.42
N GLN A 27 -24.70 -4.36 13.43
CA GLN A 27 -25.48 -3.84 12.29
C GLN A 27 -25.23 -2.36 12.05
N LEU A 28 -25.07 -1.56 13.11
CA LEU A 28 -24.72 -0.15 13.00
C LEU A 28 -23.30 0.03 12.46
N MET A 29 -22.31 -0.70 12.97
CA MET A 29 -20.94 -0.69 12.44
C MET A 29 -20.93 -1.00 10.94
N ASN A 30 -21.60 -2.09 10.55
CA ASN A 30 -21.64 -2.50 9.15
C ASN A 30 -22.29 -1.46 8.23
N ARG A 31 -23.41 -0.86 8.67
CA ARG A 31 -24.08 0.20 7.90
C ARG A 31 -23.19 1.42 7.70
N GLU A 32 -22.42 1.79 8.71
CA GLU A 32 -21.44 2.87 8.63
C GLU A 32 -20.28 2.52 7.68
N ASP A 33 -19.76 1.29 7.74
CA ASP A 33 -18.68 0.80 6.88
C ASP A 33 -19.06 0.81 5.38
N GLN A 34 -20.35 0.63 5.04
CA GLN A 34 -20.82 0.67 3.65
C GLN A 34 -20.55 2.02 2.95
N SER A 35 -20.35 3.10 3.71
CA SER A 35 -19.99 4.41 3.15
C SER A 35 -18.51 4.50 2.72
N VAL A 36 -17.64 3.66 3.28
CA VAL A 36 -16.19 3.78 3.12
C VAL A 36 -15.74 3.58 1.67
N PRO A 37 -16.17 2.54 0.93
CA PRO A 37 -15.77 2.37 -0.47
C PRO A 37 -16.16 3.56 -1.36
N ARG A 38 -17.32 4.19 -1.10
CA ARG A 38 -17.78 5.37 -1.84
C ARG A 38 -16.90 6.59 -1.57
N ALA A 39 -16.45 6.78 -0.33
CA ALA A 39 -15.52 7.86 0.00
C ALA A 39 -14.16 7.67 -0.70
N VAL A 40 -13.70 6.42 -0.83
CA VAL A 40 -12.47 6.09 -1.58
C VAL A 40 -12.67 6.28 -3.10
N GLU A 41 -13.84 5.90 -3.64
CA GLU A 41 -14.18 6.09 -5.05
C GLU A 41 -14.14 7.57 -5.47
N GLN A 42 -14.58 8.49 -4.59
CA GLN A 42 -14.51 9.93 -4.85
C GLN A 42 -13.07 10.45 -5.05
N GLU A 43 -12.07 9.73 -4.56
CA GLU A 43 -10.65 10.06 -4.67
C GLU A 43 -9.95 9.29 -5.81
N ALA A 44 -10.70 8.60 -6.68
CA ALA A 44 -10.13 7.73 -7.72
C ALA A 44 -9.11 8.44 -8.63
N ALA A 45 -9.35 9.70 -9.00
CA ALA A 45 -8.42 10.45 -9.84
C ALA A 45 -7.09 10.76 -9.13
N SER A 46 -7.14 11.12 -7.85
CA SER A 46 -5.95 11.35 -7.02
C SER A 46 -5.19 10.05 -6.78
N ILE A 47 -5.90 8.96 -6.49
CA ILE A 47 -5.30 7.62 -6.31
C ILE A 47 -4.62 7.16 -7.61
N ALA A 48 -5.25 7.35 -8.77
CA ALA A 48 -4.65 7.03 -10.07
C ALA A 48 -3.38 7.85 -10.32
N THR A 49 -3.41 9.15 -10.03
CA THR A 49 -2.24 10.03 -10.14
C THR A 49 -1.10 9.56 -9.21
N ALA A 50 -1.43 9.20 -7.99
CA ALA A 50 -0.46 8.65 -7.04
C ALA A 50 0.17 7.34 -7.55
N ILE A 51 -0.64 6.42 -8.07
CA ILE A 51 -0.15 5.18 -8.70
C ILE A 51 0.84 5.48 -9.82
N ASP A 52 0.56 6.46 -10.66
CA ASP A 52 1.41 6.85 -11.79
C ASP A 52 2.76 7.39 -11.32
N VAL A 53 2.76 8.30 -10.35
CA VAL A 53 3.97 8.86 -9.74
C VAL A 53 4.80 7.77 -9.06
N ILE A 54 4.16 6.93 -8.24
CA ILE A 54 4.81 5.82 -7.55
C ILE A 54 5.44 4.85 -8.55
N THR A 55 4.70 4.49 -9.61
CA THR A 55 5.19 3.59 -10.66
C THR A 55 6.45 4.16 -11.32
N ALA A 56 6.45 5.45 -11.67
CA ALA A 56 7.59 6.09 -12.31
C ALA A 56 8.82 6.07 -11.40
N ARG A 57 8.67 6.47 -10.13
CA ARG A 57 9.76 6.51 -9.15
C ARG A 57 10.34 5.14 -8.82
N LEU A 58 9.48 4.13 -8.62
CA LEU A 58 9.93 2.76 -8.39
C LEU A 58 10.68 2.19 -9.60
N ARG A 59 10.29 2.55 -10.83
CA ARG A 59 10.99 2.13 -12.05
C ARG A 59 12.42 2.68 -12.11
N ASP A 60 12.61 3.90 -11.62
CA ASP A 60 13.92 4.58 -11.61
C ASP A 60 14.75 4.22 -10.35
N GLY A 61 14.36 3.18 -9.62
CA GLY A 61 15.07 2.66 -8.45
C GLY A 61 14.80 3.43 -7.15
N GLY A 62 13.81 4.33 -7.13
CA GLY A 62 13.29 4.95 -5.92
C GLY A 62 12.44 4.01 -5.07
N ARG A 63 11.90 4.53 -3.97
CA ARG A 63 11.09 3.77 -3.01
C ARG A 63 9.74 4.44 -2.75
N LEU A 64 8.78 3.65 -2.28
CA LEU A 64 7.55 4.12 -1.67
C LEU A 64 7.69 4.06 -0.14
N VAL A 65 7.57 5.20 0.53
CA VAL A 65 7.73 5.33 1.97
C VAL A 65 6.42 5.80 2.59
N TYR A 66 5.79 4.95 3.40
CA TYR A 66 4.67 5.31 4.24
C TYR A 66 5.15 5.88 5.58
N VAL A 67 4.55 6.97 6.04
CA VAL A 67 4.86 7.56 7.34
C VAL A 67 3.58 7.93 8.09
N GLY A 68 3.48 7.54 9.36
CA GLY A 68 2.29 7.80 10.17
C GLY A 68 2.50 7.49 11.65
N ALA A 69 1.52 7.83 12.48
CA ALA A 69 1.48 7.46 13.88
C ALA A 69 0.31 6.51 14.18
N GLY A 70 0.38 5.78 15.29
CA GLY A 70 -0.70 4.92 15.77
C GLY A 70 -1.23 3.96 14.68
N THR A 71 -2.55 3.95 14.47
CA THR A 71 -3.20 3.10 13.46
C THR A 71 -2.71 3.39 12.05
N SER A 72 -2.53 4.67 11.69
CA SER A 72 -2.04 5.08 10.37
C SER A 72 -0.66 4.51 10.05
N GLY A 73 0.28 4.65 10.99
CA GLY A 73 1.63 4.08 10.85
C GLY A 73 1.61 2.55 10.76
N ARG A 74 0.76 1.88 11.57
CA ARG A 74 0.61 0.41 11.52
C ARG A 74 0.06 -0.07 10.18
N LEU A 75 -0.91 0.64 9.59
CA LEU A 75 -1.45 0.30 8.27
C LEU A 75 -0.42 0.49 7.15
N GLY A 76 0.41 1.53 7.23
CA GLY A 76 1.56 1.70 6.32
C GLY A 76 2.54 0.53 6.41
N VAL A 77 2.88 0.10 7.63
CA VAL A 77 3.77 -1.06 7.86
C VAL A 77 3.13 -2.36 7.38
N LEU A 78 1.82 -2.55 7.61
CA LEU A 78 1.07 -3.71 7.13
C LEU A 78 1.16 -3.83 5.60
N ASP A 79 0.79 -2.78 4.86
CA ASP A 79 0.79 -2.80 3.39
C ASP A 79 2.21 -3.04 2.82
N ALA A 80 3.22 -2.37 3.40
CA ALA A 80 4.62 -2.58 3.03
C ALA A 80 5.08 -4.03 3.24
N SER A 81 4.68 -4.67 4.36
CA SER A 81 5.08 -6.05 4.69
C SER A 81 4.51 -7.10 3.74
N GLU A 82 3.39 -6.78 3.07
CA GLU A 82 2.74 -7.68 2.12
C GLU A 82 3.35 -7.59 0.72
N CYS A 83 4.14 -6.56 0.41
CA CYS A 83 4.73 -6.37 -0.91
C CYS A 83 5.74 -7.48 -1.29
N PRO A 84 6.73 -7.85 -0.44
CA PRO A 84 7.68 -8.91 -0.79
C PRO A 84 7.04 -10.28 -1.08
N PRO A 85 6.14 -10.83 -0.24
CA PRO A 85 5.53 -12.13 -0.54
C PRO A 85 4.51 -12.10 -1.69
N THR A 86 3.96 -10.92 -2.02
CA THR A 86 2.92 -10.75 -3.06
C THR A 86 3.52 -10.44 -4.43
N PHE A 87 4.56 -9.61 -4.50
CA PHE A 87 5.11 -9.09 -5.76
C PHE A 87 6.61 -9.36 -5.92
N ASN A 88 7.20 -10.15 -5.00
CA ASN A 88 8.62 -10.50 -4.99
C ASN A 88 9.51 -9.24 -5.08
N THR A 89 9.13 -8.22 -4.31
CA THR A 89 9.86 -6.95 -4.22
C THR A 89 11.01 -7.07 -3.22
N ASP A 90 12.08 -6.29 -3.42
CA ASP A 90 13.05 -6.07 -2.35
C ASP A 90 12.31 -5.36 -1.18
N PRO A 91 12.47 -5.81 0.09
CA PRO A 91 11.81 -5.20 1.24
C PRO A 91 12.07 -3.70 1.43
N ARG A 92 13.10 -3.14 0.76
CA ARG A 92 13.42 -1.71 0.79
C ARG A 92 12.63 -0.89 -0.23
N GLN A 93 11.95 -1.53 -1.20
CA GLN A 93 11.18 -0.82 -2.23
C GLN A 93 9.91 -0.17 -1.66
N VAL A 94 9.27 -0.81 -0.68
CA VAL A 94 8.09 -0.29 0.01
C VAL A 94 8.34 -0.39 1.51
N VAL A 95 8.33 0.74 2.22
CA VAL A 95 8.74 0.82 3.63
C VAL A 95 7.68 1.56 4.43
N GLY A 96 7.30 0.99 5.58
CA GLY A 96 6.47 1.69 6.57
C GLY A 96 7.32 2.26 7.71
N ILE A 97 7.09 3.52 8.05
CA ILE A 97 7.67 4.23 9.19
C ILE A 97 6.53 4.60 10.14
N ILE A 98 6.70 4.23 11.40
CA ILE A 98 5.74 4.53 12.46
C ILE A 98 6.40 5.40 13.53
N ALA A 99 5.72 6.48 13.93
CA ALA A 99 6.15 7.33 15.05
C ALA A 99 6.33 6.48 16.33
N GLY A 100 7.47 6.64 17.00
CA GLY A 100 7.85 5.83 18.16
C GLY A 100 8.59 4.53 17.80
N GLY A 101 8.79 4.22 16.52
CA GLY A 101 9.58 3.10 16.05
C GLY A 101 8.92 1.74 16.21
N GLU A 102 9.70 0.66 16.12
CA GLU A 102 9.19 -0.72 16.05
C GLU A 102 8.32 -1.12 17.25
N SER A 103 8.63 -0.62 18.45
CA SER A 103 7.82 -0.87 19.66
C SER A 103 6.38 -0.36 19.51
N ALA A 104 6.16 0.70 18.71
CA ALA A 104 4.85 1.26 18.44
C ALA A 104 3.94 0.34 17.61
N LEU A 105 4.50 -0.71 16.98
CA LEU A 105 3.72 -1.71 16.25
C LEU A 105 2.82 -2.51 17.18
N ILE A 106 3.34 -2.90 18.34
CA ILE A 106 2.65 -3.76 19.30
C ILE A 106 2.10 -3.01 20.52
N ARG A 107 2.58 -1.79 20.79
CA ARG A 107 2.15 -0.96 21.91
C ARG A 107 1.91 0.47 21.44
N ALA A 108 1.02 1.22 22.09
CA ALA A 108 0.90 2.64 21.80
C ALA A 108 2.13 3.38 22.35
N ALA A 109 2.72 4.27 21.55
CA ALA A 109 3.78 5.18 21.98
C ALA A 109 3.14 6.56 22.20
N GLU A 110 2.67 6.82 23.42
CA GLU A 110 2.03 8.09 23.78
C GLU A 110 2.96 9.28 23.51
N GLY A 111 2.42 10.33 22.89
CA GLY A 111 3.16 11.56 22.55
C GLY A 111 4.12 11.45 21.37
N ALA A 112 4.35 10.27 20.78
CA ALA A 112 5.26 10.14 19.63
C ALA A 112 4.74 10.88 18.39
N GLU A 113 3.42 11.03 18.26
CA GLU A 113 2.79 11.74 17.14
C GLU A 113 2.98 13.26 17.17
N ASP A 114 3.32 13.80 18.34
CA ASP A 114 3.53 15.22 18.60
C ASP A 114 5.01 15.65 18.52
N ARG A 115 5.88 14.80 17.97
CA ARG A 115 7.34 15.04 17.89
C ARG A 115 7.84 15.20 16.45
N PRO A 116 7.73 16.40 15.85
CA PRO A 116 8.24 16.70 14.51
C PRO A 116 9.69 16.30 14.25
N GLU A 117 10.56 16.51 15.24
CA GLU A 117 11.99 16.23 15.14
C GLU A 117 12.31 14.74 14.96
N ASP A 118 11.44 13.87 15.47
CA ASP A 118 11.56 12.43 15.30
C ASP A 118 11.30 12.03 13.84
N ALA A 119 10.34 12.69 13.18
CA ALA A 119 10.01 12.41 11.79
C ALA A 119 11.19 12.72 10.85
N VAL A 120 11.81 13.88 11.04
CA VAL A 120 12.99 14.30 10.27
C VAL A 120 14.12 13.30 10.45
N ARG A 121 14.40 12.90 11.69
CA ARG A 121 15.43 11.89 11.99
C ARG A 121 15.12 10.56 11.31
N ASP A 122 13.89 10.08 11.40
CA ASP A 122 13.50 8.76 10.89
C ASP A 122 13.60 8.67 9.35
N LEU A 123 13.28 9.77 8.65
CA LEU A 123 13.43 9.88 7.19
C LEU A 123 14.91 10.08 6.80
N ALA A 124 15.65 10.92 7.52
CA ALA A 124 17.07 11.15 7.27
C ALA A 124 17.91 9.87 7.43
N GLN A 125 17.65 9.07 8.48
CA GLN A 125 18.31 7.78 8.70
C GLN A 125 18.07 6.77 7.56
N ARG A 126 16.98 6.94 6.82
CA ARG A 126 16.63 6.13 5.66
C ARG A 126 17.11 6.73 4.34
N ASN A 127 17.82 7.86 4.39
CA ASN A 127 18.30 8.59 3.23
C ASN A 127 17.17 8.83 2.21
N VAL A 128 16.03 9.35 2.67
CA VAL A 128 14.95 9.76 1.76
C VAL A 128 15.48 10.85 0.82
N ASP A 129 15.30 10.66 -0.48
CA ASP A 129 15.77 11.60 -1.51
C ASP A 129 14.75 11.81 -2.63
N HIS A 130 15.12 12.66 -3.60
CA HIS A 130 14.30 13.04 -4.75
C HIS A 130 13.77 11.89 -5.65
N ARG A 131 14.26 10.66 -5.49
CA ARG A 131 13.75 9.49 -6.19
C ARG A 131 12.58 8.84 -5.47
N ASP A 132 12.37 9.15 -4.20
CA ASP A 132 11.34 8.53 -3.38
C ASP A 132 9.98 9.22 -3.52
N VAL A 133 8.93 8.46 -3.17
CA VAL A 133 7.60 8.97 -2.87
C VAL A 133 7.33 8.77 -1.39
N VAL A 134 6.97 9.83 -0.68
CA VAL A 134 6.59 9.77 0.73
C VAL A 134 5.09 10.00 0.84
N VAL A 135 4.39 9.03 1.44
CA VAL A 135 2.95 9.10 1.73
C VAL A 135 2.76 9.30 3.23
N GLY A 136 2.35 10.50 3.61
CA GLY A 136 2.06 10.90 4.98
C GLY A 136 0.61 10.60 5.34
N ILE A 137 0.41 9.76 6.35
CA ILE A 137 -0.89 9.23 6.72
C ILE A 137 -1.34 9.80 8.07
N ALA A 138 -2.28 10.73 8.04
CA ALA A 138 -2.87 11.34 9.23
C ALA A 138 -4.38 11.51 9.03
N THR A 139 -5.19 10.59 9.56
CA THR A 139 -6.66 10.64 9.42
C THR A 139 -7.24 11.97 9.89
N SER A 140 -6.70 12.54 10.97
CA SER A 140 -7.06 13.87 11.49
C SER A 140 -6.64 15.02 10.56
N GLY A 141 -5.58 14.82 9.76
CA GLY A 141 -5.02 15.79 8.82
C GLY A 141 -4.09 16.84 9.44
N ARG A 142 -3.67 16.65 10.70
CA ARG A 142 -2.89 17.65 11.44
C ARG A 142 -1.79 17.08 12.36
N THR A 143 -1.49 15.78 12.23
CA THR A 143 -0.52 15.11 13.11
C THR A 143 0.89 15.72 12.91
N PRO A 144 1.51 16.35 13.94
CA PRO A 144 2.77 17.08 13.78
C PRO A 144 3.91 16.24 13.19
N TYR A 145 4.06 14.99 13.63
CA TYR A 145 5.04 14.05 13.08
C TYR A 145 4.87 13.85 11.55
N VAL A 146 3.63 13.74 11.07
CA VAL A 146 3.34 13.52 9.64
C VAL A 146 3.58 14.80 8.83
N ILE A 147 3.16 15.96 9.35
CA ILE A 147 3.40 17.24 8.70
C ILE A 147 4.91 17.46 8.48
N ALA A 148 5.71 17.25 9.54
CA ALA A 148 7.15 17.41 9.49
C ALA A 148 7.82 16.40 8.54
N ALA A 149 7.34 15.16 8.49
CA ALA A 149 7.82 14.16 7.55
C ALA A 149 7.63 14.61 6.09
N LEU A 150 6.45 15.14 5.75
CA LEU A 150 6.14 15.59 4.40
C LEU A 150 6.92 16.86 4.01
N GLN A 151 7.06 17.80 4.95
CA GLN A 151 7.91 18.98 4.75
C GLN A 151 9.35 18.59 4.43
N TYR A 152 9.95 17.73 5.27
CA TYR A 152 11.30 17.24 5.06
C TYR A 152 11.43 16.48 3.74
N ALA A 153 10.47 15.61 3.40
CA ALA A 153 10.48 14.89 2.13
C ALA A 153 10.56 15.84 0.92
N ARG A 154 9.76 16.91 0.92
CA ARG A 154 9.78 17.92 -0.15
C ARG A 154 11.09 18.71 -0.18
N GLU A 155 11.66 19.04 0.97
CA GLU A 155 12.99 19.66 1.04
C GLU A 155 14.09 18.77 0.44
N GLN A 156 13.96 17.45 0.56
CA GLN A 156 14.86 16.48 -0.11
C GLN A 156 14.50 16.21 -1.58
N GLY A 157 13.45 16.86 -2.09
CA GLY A 157 12.95 16.72 -3.46
C GLY A 157 12.09 15.48 -3.73
N ALA A 158 11.74 14.71 -2.69
CA ALA A 158 10.85 13.57 -2.81
C ALA A 158 9.42 14.03 -3.11
N TYR A 159 8.63 13.20 -3.78
CA TYR A 159 7.23 13.53 -4.05
C TYR A 159 6.38 13.24 -2.81
N ALA A 160 5.70 14.26 -2.27
CA ALA A 160 4.93 14.16 -1.04
C ALA A 160 3.43 13.97 -1.31
N ILE A 161 2.84 12.90 -0.76
CA ILE A 161 1.41 12.60 -0.85
C ILE A 161 0.81 12.65 0.55
N GLY A 162 -0.25 13.44 0.74
CA GLY A 162 -1.03 13.46 1.98
C GLY A 162 -2.25 12.56 1.90
N LEU A 163 -2.41 11.64 2.85
CA LEU A 163 -3.59 10.78 3.01
C LEU A 163 -4.29 11.12 4.33
N VAL A 164 -5.47 11.75 4.22
CA VAL A 164 -6.23 12.30 5.36
C VAL A 164 -7.72 12.01 5.21
N CYS A 165 -8.51 12.14 6.27
CA CYS A 165 -9.98 11.93 6.22
C CYS A 165 -10.79 13.19 6.55
N ASN A 166 -10.14 14.36 6.59
CA ASN A 166 -10.76 15.68 6.76
C ASN A 166 -10.35 16.61 5.62
N ARG A 167 -11.28 17.43 5.13
CA ARG A 167 -10.99 18.52 4.17
C ARG A 167 -10.38 19.73 4.89
N GLY A 168 -9.61 20.54 4.17
CA GLY A 168 -9.00 21.76 4.71
C GLY A 168 -7.94 21.44 5.76
N SER A 169 -7.21 20.35 5.57
CA SER A 169 -6.25 19.84 6.55
C SER A 169 -4.92 20.58 6.48
N GLU A 170 -4.18 20.62 7.59
CA GLU A 170 -2.85 21.26 7.63
C GLU A 170 -1.85 20.56 6.71
N VAL A 171 -2.03 19.24 6.51
CA VAL A 171 -1.26 18.42 5.56
C VAL A 171 -1.34 18.94 4.12
N GLU A 172 -2.43 19.62 3.71
CA GLU A 172 -2.58 20.16 2.35
C GLU A 172 -1.48 21.17 1.99
N SER A 173 -0.98 21.91 2.99
CA SER A 173 0.08 22.91 2.77
C SER A 173 1.47 22.31 2.53
N VAL A 174 1.64 21.02 2.83
CA VAL A 174 2.94 20.32 2.82
C VAL A 174 2.96 19.09 1.92
N ALA A 175 1.92 18.85 1.13
CA ALA A 175 1.84 17.76 0.16
C ALA A 175 1.77 18.29 -1.28
N ASP A 176 2.33 17.53 -2.23
CA ASP A 176 2.21 17.81 -3.66
C ASP A 176 0.92 17.19 -4.25
N LEU A 177 0.38 16.15 -3.60
CA LEU A 177 -0.89 15.51 -3.94
C LEU A 177 -1.67 15.12 -2.68
N MET A 178 -2.97 15.36 -2.70
CA MET A 178 -3.88 14.96 -1.62
C MET A 178 -4.79 13.81 -2.03
N ILE A 179 -4.98 12.87 -1.11
CA ILE A 179 -6.01 11.83 -1.17
C ILE A 179 -6.85 11.99 0.11
N THR A 180 -8.11 12.40 -0.04
CA THR A 180 -8.94 12.83 1.10
C THR A 180 -10.29 12.09 1.16
N PRO A 181 -10.32 10.76 1.40
CA PRO A 181 -11.56 10.02 1.53
C PRO A 181 -12.30 10.42 2.81
N VAL A 182 -13.31 11.29 2.67
CA VAL A 182 -14.12 11.78 3.79
C VAL A 182 -15.19 10.75 4.17
N VAL A 183 -14.97 10.04 5.27
CA VAL A 183 -15.84 8.96 5.75
C VAL A 183 -16.90 9.41 6.77
N GLY A 184 -16.90 10.69 7.13
CA GLY A 184 -17.79 11.27 8.15
C GLY A 184 -17.43 10.84 9.58
N PRO A 185 -18.30 11.17 10.57
CA PRO A 185 -18.04 10.89 11.97
C PRO A 185 -18.05 9.39 12.29
N GLU A 186 -17.17 8.98 13.20
CA GLU A 186 -17.06 7.60 13.65
C GLU A 186 -18.18 7.25 14.65
N ILE A 187 -18.55 5.97 14.74
CA ILE A 187 -19.58 5.51 15.70
C ILE A 187 -19.19 5.78 17.15
N VAL A 188 -17.89 5.72 17.45
CA VAL A 188 -17.28 6.20 18.68
C VAL A 188 -16.52 7.45 18.28
N SER A 189 -17.00 8.61 18.70
CA SER A 189 -16.42 9.92 18.32
C SER A 189 -14.90 9.93 18.51
N GLY A 190 -14.15 10.33 17.48
CA GLY A 190 -12.68 10.35 17.49
C GLY A 190 -12.00 8.99 17.29
N SER A 191 -12.73 7.86 17.22
CA SER A 191 -12.13 6.53 17.04
C SER A 191 -11.79 6.24 15.58
N THR A 192 -10.87 7.03 15.00
CA THR A 192 -10.50 6.95 13.57
C THR A 192 -9.79 5.66 13.17
N ARG A 193 -9.58 4.72 14.10
CA ARG A 193 -9.14 3.35 13.77
C ARG A 193 -10.20 2.55 13.01
N LEU A 194 -11.44 3.04 12.95
CA LEU A 194 -12.59 2.40 12.32
C LEU A 194 -12.69 2.79 10.84
N LYS A 195 -13.69 3.59 10.42
CA LYS A 195 -13.92 3.89 9.00
C LYS A 195 -12.73 4.57 8.35
N ALA A 196 -12.11 5.54 9.02
CA ALA A 196 -10.95 6.25 8.48
C ALA A 196 -9.73 5.32 8.32
N GLY A 197 -9.53 4.39 9.25
CA GLY A 197 -8.54 3.31 9.15
C GLY A 197 -8.85 2.36 7.99
N THR A 198 -10.11 1.98 7.79
CA THR A 198 -10.54 1.15 6.65
C THR A 198 -10.30 1.86 5.32
N ALA A 199 -10.69 3.13 5.20
CA ALA A 199 -10.44 3.94 3.99
C ALA A 199 -8.94 4.01 3.68
N THR A 200 -8.13 4.28 4.72
CA THR A 200 -6.66 4.28 4.62
C THR A 200 -6.17 2.95 4.07
N LYS A 201 -6.57 1.81 4.64
CA LYS A 201 -6.18 0.49 4.15
C LYS A 201 -6.52 0.29 2.67
N LEU A 202 -7.74 0.65 2.26
CA LEU A 202 -8.18 0.50 0.87
C LEU A 202 -7.31 1.33 -0.08
N VAL A 203 -7.01 2.58 0.28
CA VAL A 203 -6.12 3.45 -0.51
C VAL A 203 -4.72 2.84 -0.61
N LEU A 204 -4.09 2.46 0.50
CA LEU A 204 -2.73 1.89 0.49
C LEU A 204 -2.64 0.64 -0.40
N ASN A 205 -3.62 -0.27 -0.29
CA ASN A 205 -3.68 -1.46 -1.14
C ASN A 205 -3.83 -1.10 -2.62
N MET A 206 -4.58 -0.05 -2.96
CA MET A 206 -4.68 0.44 -4.35
C MET A 206 -3.35 1.02 -4.84
N LEU A 207 -2.63 1.77 -4.01
CA LEU A 207 -1.34 2.36 -4.36
C LEU A 207 -0.31 1.28 -4.70
N THR A 208 -0.08 0.33 -3.79
CA THR A 208 0.91 -0.75 -4.01
C THR A 208 0.47 -1.71 -5.10
N THR A 209 -0.77 -2.20 -5.08
CA THR A 209 -1.25 -3.13 -6.10
C THR A 209 -1.24 -2.48 -7.48
N GLY A 210 -1.74 -1.25 -7.59
CA GLY A 210 -1.75 -0.49 -8.84
C GLY A 210 -0.34 -0.29 -9.39
N ALA A 211 0.59 0.18 -8.57
CA ALA A 211 1.97 0.40 -8.98
C ALA A 211 2.66 -0.91 -9.42
N MET A 212 2.49 -1.99 -8.66
CA MET A 212 3.10 -3.28 -8.97
C MET A 212 2.52 -3.91 -10.24
N VAL A 213 1.21 -3.77 -10.49
CA VAL A 213 0.57 -4.14 -11.76
C VAL A 213 1.20 -3.35 -12.91
N ARG A 214 1.36 -2.02 -12.76
CA ARG A 214 1.97 -1.17 -13.79
C ARG A 214 3.47 -1.46 -14.01
N LEU A 215 4.16 -2.01 -13.02
CA LEU A 215 5.53 -2.53 -13.11
C LEU A 215 5.61 -3.97 -13.67
N GLY A 216 4.49 -4.56 -14.09
CA GLY A 216 4.49 -5.89 -14.71
C GLY A 216 4.63 -7.05 -13.72
N LYS A 217 4.30 -6.85 -12.44
CA LYS A 217 4.28 -7.92 -11.42
C LYS A 217 3.13 -8.92 -11.59
N THR A 218 2.16 -8.60 -12.44
CA THR A 218 1.02 -9.46 -12.77
C THR A 218 0.92 -9.74 -14.28
N PHE A 219 0.18 -10.79 -14.64
CA PHE A 219 -0.26 -11.09 -16.00
C PHE A 219 -1.76 -11.35 -15.98
N GLY A 220 -2.53 -10.44 -16.58
CA GLY A 220 -3.96 -10.35 -16.29
C GLY A 220 -4.17 -10.13 -14.78
N ASN A 221 -4.93 -11.02 -14.15
CA ASN A 221 -5.17 -11.04 -12.70
C ASN A 221 -4.28 -12.06 -11.94
N LEU A 222 -3.30 -12.68 -12.62
CA LEU A 222 -2.41 -13.65 -12.02
C LEU A 222 -1.16 -12.96 -11.48
N MET A 223 -0.84 -13.25 -10.22
CA MET A 223 0.44 -12.93 -9.61
C MET A 223 1.50 -13.82 -10.26
N VAL A 224 2.36 -13.25 -11.11
CA VAL A 224 3.38 -14.02 -11.86
C VAL A 224 4.81 -13.74 -11.40
N ASP A 225 5.01 -12.73 -10.55
CA ASP A 225 6.30 -12.39 -9.97
C ASP A 225 6.30 -12.74 -8.47
N LEU A 226 6.29 -14.05 -8.17
CA LEU A 226 6.31 -14.57 -6.81
C LEU A 226 7.41 -15.63 -6.64
N ARG A 227 7.97 -15.72 -5.44
CA ARG A 227 8.86 -16.82 -5.06
C ARG A 227 8.13 -17.83 -4.17
N ALA A 228 8.14 -19.08 -4.59
CA ALA A 228 7.44 -20.16 -3.91
C ALA A 228 8.18 -20.63 -2.64
N THR A 229 8.11 -19.82 -1.58
CA THR A 229 8.80 -20.06 -0.29
C THR A 229 8.04 -21.02 0.63
N ASN A 230 6.80 -21.38 0.31
CA ASN A 230 5.98 -22.31 1.08
C ASN A 230 5.15 -23.22 0.17
N ILE A 231 4.59 -24.29 0.73
CA ILE A 231 3.82 -25.32 0.03
C ILE A 231 2.66 -24.70 -0.78
N LYS A 232 1.89 -23.79 -0.18
CA LYS A 232 0.78 -23.09 -0.86
C LYS A 232 1.26 -22.34 -2.11
N LEU A 233 2.38 -21.63 -2.02
CA LEU A 233 2.93 -20.89 -3.16
C LEU A 233 3.52 -21.82 -4.22
N LYS A 234 4.10 -22.97 -3.86
CA LYS A 234 4.55 -23.98 -4.84
C LYS A 234 3.39 -24.52 -5.67
N HIS A 235 2.30 -24.95 -5.02
CA HIS A 235 1.10 -25.39 -5.74
C HIS A 235 0.48 -24.30 -6.60
N ARG A 236 0.45 -23.05 -6.12
CA ARG A 236 -0.05 -21.92 -6.90
C ARG A 236 0.79 -21.69 -8.16
N THR A 237 2.11 -21.71 -8.03
CA THR A 237 3.05 -21.48 -9.14
C THR A 237 2.88 -22.55 -10.21
N ASN A 238 2.87 -23.82 -9.81
CA ASN A 238 2.62 -24.95 -10.71
C ASN A 238 1.27 -24.81 -11.43
N ARG A 239 0.19 -24.49 -10.70
CA ARG A 239 -1.13 -24.26 -11.29
C ARG A 239 -1.10 -23.14 -12.34
N ILE A 240 -0.44 -22.02 -12.07
CA ILE A 240 -0.35 -20.91 -13.04
C ILE A 240 0.37 -21.35 -14.31
N VAL A 241 1.47 -22.11 -14.20
CA VAL A 241 2.16 -22.65 -15.37
C VAL A 241 1.20 -23.52 -16.19
N ARG A 242 0.51 -24.47 -15.54
CA ARG A 242 -0.44 -25.36 -16.21
C ARG A 242 -1.57 -24.59 -16.91
N ASP A 243 -2.16 -23.63 -16.21
CA ASP A 243 -3.28 -22.83 -16.73
C ASP A 243 -2.87 -22.02 -17.98
N LEU A 244 -1.60 -21.59 -18.07
CA LEU A 244 -1.10 -20.76 -19.16
C LEU A 244 -0.45 -21.55 -20.31
N THR A 245 0.07 -22.75 -20.04
CA THR A 245 0.84 -23.55 -21.00
C THR A 245 0.14 -24.83 -21.46
N GLY A 246 -0.86 -25.31 -20.70
CA GLY A 246 -1.51 -26.60 -20.95
C GLY A 246 -0.73 -27.81 -20.46
N LEU A 247 0.43 -27.62 -19.82
CA LEU A 247 1.23 -28.72 -19.26
C LEU A 247 0.50 -29.46 -18.14
N ASP A 248 0.88 -30.72 -17.92
CA ASP A 248 0.50 -31.46 -16.71
C ASP A 248 1.31 -31.01 -15.48
N GLU A 249 0.92 -31.49 -14.30
CA GLU A 249 1.56 -31.10 -13.04
C GLU A 249 3.04 -31.47 -12.96
N ALA A 250 3.42 -32.64 -13.49
CA ALA A 250 4.81 -33.09 -13.43
C ALA A 250 5.70 -32.33 -14.41
N ALA A 251 5.20 -32.04 -15.61
CA ALA A 251 5.89 -31.23 -16.61
C ALA A 251 6.03 -29.77 -16.15
N ALA A 252 4.96 -29.18 -15.61
CA ALA A 252 5.00 -27.84 -15.04
C ALA A 252 6.02 -27.74 -13.88
N GLN A 253 6.12 -28.78 -13.04
CA GLN A 253 7.10 -28.78 -11.97
C GLN A 253 8.54 -28.86 -12.49
N ARG A 254 8.81 -29.73 -13.48
CA ARG A 254 10.14 -29.82 -14.11
C ARG A 254 10.54 -28.48 -14.75
N LEU A 255 9.65 -27.87 -15.51
CA LEU A 255 9.89 -26.56 -16.12
C LEU A 255 10.21 -25.48 -15.08
N LEU A 256 9.48 -25.47 -13.96
CA LEU A 256 9.77 -24.55 -12.86
C LEU A 256 11.13 -24.82 -12.24
N ASP A 257 11.52 -26.08 -12.04
CA ASP A 257 12.82 -26.45 -11.47
C ASP A 257 13.96 -26.04 -12.41
N ASP A 258 13.82 -26.25 -13.73
CA ASP A 258 14.76 -25.83 -14.76
C ASP A 258 14.90 -24.29 -14.82
N CYS A 259 13.81 -23.57 -14.52
CA CYS A 259 13.78 -22.12 -14.40
C CYS A 259 14.12 -21.61 -12.99
N GLN A 260 14.61 -22.45 -12.08
CA GLN A 260 14.97 -22.09 -10.70
C GLN A 260 13.80 -21.47 -9.90
N GLY A 261 12.58 -21.88 -10.20
CA GLY A 261 11.34 -21.38 -9.59
C GLY A 261 10.87 -20.03 -10.15
N GLU A 262 11.52 -19.49 -11.19
CA GLU A 262 11.12 -18.23 -11.83
C GLU A 262 9.92 -18.43 -12.74
N LEU A 263 8.72 -18.10 -12.22
CA LEU A 263 7.46 -18.32 -12.93
C LEU A 263 7.38 -17.59 -14.28
N LYS A 264 7.80 -16.33 -14.36
CA LYS A 264 7.81 -15.59 -15.64
C LYS A 264 8.73 -16.25 -16.65
N THR A 265 9.93 -16.64 -16.23
CA THR A 265 10.92 -17.31 -17.09
C THR A 265 10.34 -18.62 -17.62
N ALA A 266 9.73 -19.44 -16.75
CA ALA A 266 9.07 -20.68 -17.13
C ALA A 266 7.98 -20.46 -18.19
N ILE A 267 7.10 -19.48 -17.99
CA ILE A 267 6.01 -19.20 -18.94
C ILE A 267 6.57 -18.75 -20.30
N VAL A 268 7.58 -17.87 -20.32
CA VAL A 268 8.17 -17.41 -21.59
C VAL A 268 8.93 -18.53 -22.29
N ALA A 269 9.74 -19.30 -21.55
CA ALA A 269 10.50 -20.41 -22.10
C ALA A 269 9.59 -21.43 -22.80
N GLU A 270 8.50 -21.83 -22.15
CA GLU A 270 7.54 -22.78 -22.70
C GLU A 270 6.74 -22.20 -23.87
N LEU A 271 6.15 -21.01 -23.72
CA LEU A 271 5.26 -20.46 -24.74
C LEU A 271 6.00 -19.95 -25.99
N ALA A 272 7.27 -19.57 -25.86
CA ALA A 272 8.09 -19.12 -26.98
C ALA A 272 9.03 -20.20 -27.54
N ASP A 273 9.03 -21.41 -26.95
CA ASP A 273 9.93 -22.52 -27.30
C ASP A 273 11.41 -22.10 -27.30
N ILE A 274 11.85 -21.51 -26.19
CA ILE A 274 13.22 -21.01 -26.01
C ILE A 274 13.82 -21.48 -24.68
N THR A 275 15.14 -21.37 -24.55
CA THR A 275 15.84 -21.72 -23.31
C THR A 275 15.48 -20.76 -22.17
N PRO A 276 15.60 -21.20 -20.89
CA PRO A 276 15.41 -20.31 -19.74
C PRO A 276 16.31 -19.07 -19.78
N GLU A 277 17.51 -19.17 -20.35
CA GLU A 277 18.43 -18.03 -20.47
C GLU A 277 17.93 -17.00 -21.50
N GLU A 278 17.48 -17.46 -22.67
CA GLU A 278 16.87 -16.58 -23.68
C GLU A 278 15.57 -15.94 -23.14
N ALA A 279 14.78 -16.70 -22.38
CA ALA A 279 13.59 -16.18 -21.71
C ALA A 279 13.92 -15.06 -20.71
N ARG A 280 14.97 -15.21 -19.89
CA ARG A 280 15.45 -14.14 -18.99
C ARG A 280 15.89 -12.91 -19.75
N GLN A 281 16.65 -13.08 -20.83
CA GLN A 281 17.12 -11.98 -21.66
C GLN A 281 15.95 -11.23 -22.32
N ARG A 282 14.98 -11.96 -22.86
CA ARG A 282 13.75 -11.38 -23.43
C ARG A 282 12.94 -10.63 -22.38
N LEU A 283 12.74 -11.22 -21.21
CA LEU A 283 12.09 -10.54 -20.09
C LEU A 283 12.84 -9.25 -19.70
N ALA A 284 14.17 -9.26 -19.63
CA ALA A 284 14.96 -8.07 -19.33
C ALA A 284 14.78 -6.96 -20.37
N GLN A 285 14.79 -7.30 -21.66
CA GLN A 285 14.53 -6.36 -22.76
C GLN A 285 13.15 -5.70 -22.66
N HIS A 286 12.16 -6.42 -22.14
CA HIS A 286 10.79 -5.93 -21.93
C HIS A 286 10.50 -5.52 -20.47
N GLN A 287 11.53 -5.19 -19.69
CA GLN A 287 11.40 -4.71 -18.30
C GLN A 287 10.60 -5.64 -17.38
N GLY A 288 10.72 -6.95 -17.58
CA GLY A 288 10.04 -8.00 -16.83
C GLY A 288 8.54 -8.10 -17.08
N ARG A 289 8.00 -7.42 -18.10
CA ARG A 289 6.57 -7.47 -18.47
C ARG A 289 6.29 -8.71 -19.31
N LEU A 290 5.59 -9.67 -18.73
CA LEU A 290 5.34 -10.97 -19.35
C LEU A 290 4.64 -10.86 -20.71
N ARG A 291 3.60 -10.03 -20.83
CA ARG A 291 2.86 -9.88 -22.10
C ARG A 291 3.73 -9.38 -23.24
N ALA A 292 4.51 -8.33 -23.00
CA ALA A 292 5.41 -7.77 -24.00
C ALA A 292 6.58 -8.69 -24.37
N ALA A 293 6.92 -9.67 -23.52
CA ALA A 293 7.94 -10.68 -23.83
C ALA A 293 7.38 -11.89 -24.61
N LEU A 294 6.06 -12.03 -24.68
CA LEU A 294 5.37 -13.09 -25.43
C LEU A 294 4.88 -12.61 -26.81
N ASP A 295 4.54 -11.32 -26.92
CA ASP A 295 4.19 -10.65 -28.18
C ASP A 295 5.43 -10.42 -29.05
#